data_AF-A0A851FQD8-F1
#
_entry.id   AF-A0A851FQD8-F1
#
_cell.length_a   1.000
_cell.length_b   1.000
_cell.length_c   1.000
_cell.angle_alpha   90.00
_cell.angle_beta   90.00
_cell.angle_gamma   90.00
#
_symmetry.space_group_name_H-M   'P 1'
#
loop_
_entity.id
_entity.type
_entity.pdbx_description
1 polymer ?
#
loop_
_entity_poly.entity_id
_entity_poly.type
_entity_poly.pdbx_seq_one_letter_code
_entity_poly.pdbx_strand_id
1 'polypeptide(L)'
;LSGRRWEEAQKLWVQEVSTAPSTRRDVVQLQEQLDRQLQQRQARETGLCPVRRELYTQCFDELIRQSAVSCAERGLLLLRVRDELQLTLAAHQALYESSVAFGVRKALRAEQDKAALETRIAELEEEKKELERQVSEEKAKCEAIEKQETERREIEEKKHNEEVLFLKRTNQQLK
;
A
#
# COMPACT_ATOMS: atom_id res chain seq x y z
N LEU A 1 15.59 -28.44 -28.53
CA LEU A 1 16.69 -27.61 -28.02
C LEU A 1 17.22 -26.79 -29.19
N SER A 2 16.99 -25.48 -29.19
CA SER A 2 17.57 -24.60 -30.21
C SER A 2 19.01 -24.30 -29.84
N GLY A 3 19.91 -24.37 -30.81
CA GLY A 3 21.29 -23.94 -30.65
C GLY A 3 21.39 -22.46 -30.27
N ARG A 4 22.43 -22.10 -29.50
CA ARG A 4 22.65 -20.70 -29.11
C ARG A 4 23.10 -19.90 -30.33
N ARG A 5 22.48 -18.74 -30.56
CA ARG A 5 22.90 -17.79 -31.60
C ARG A 5 23.35 -16.50 -30.95
N TRP A 6 24.50 -15.97 -31.34
CA TRP A 6 24.97 -14.66 -30.89
C TRP A 6 25.75 -13.96 -32.01
N GLU A 7 25.77 -12.64 -31.97
CA GLU A 7 26.58 -11.83 -32.89
C GLU A 7 27.84 -11.36 -32.17
N GLU A 8 28.98 -11.53 -32.83
CA GLU A 8 30.27 -11.06 -32.35
C GLU A 8 31.10 -10.58 -33.54
N ALA A 9 31.62 -9.34 -33.47
CA ALA A 9 32.41 -8.72 -34.52
C ALA A 9 31.76 -8.77 -35.92
N GLN A 10 30.48 -8.40 -36.02
CA GLN A 10 29.67 -8.42 -37.27
C GLN A 10 29.53 -9.82 -37.90
N LYS A 11 29.78 -10.90 -37.15
CA LYS A 11 29.58 -12.28 -37.57
C LYS A 11 28.53 -12.94 -36.69
N LEU A 12 27.64 -13.71 -37.32
CA LEU A 12 26.64 -14.53 -36.64
C LEU A 12 27.24 -15.90 -36.31
N TRP A 13 27.30 -16.22 -35.03
CA TRP A 13 27.72 -17.53 -34.53
C TRP A 13 26.50 -18.37 -34.17
N VAL A 14 26.54 -19.64 -34.55
CA VAL A 14 25.51 -20.63 -34.21
C VAL A 14 26.19 -21.82 -33.56
N GLN A 15 25.86 -22.09 -32.30
CA GLN A 15 26.28 -23.29 -31.60
C GLN A 15 25.22 -24.37 -31.79
N GLU A 16 25.56 -25.43 -32.53
CA GLU A 16 24.69 -26.60 -32.70
C GLU A 16 24.64 -27.47 -31.46
N VAL A 17 23.54 -28.22 -31.31
CA VAL A 17 23.34 -29.14 -30.20
C VAL A 17 24.09 -30.43 -30.52
N SER A 18 24.98 -30.85 -29.63
CA SER A 18 25.71 -32.11 -29.78
C SER A 18 24.72 -33.29 -29.83
N THR A 19 24.90 -34.17 -30.80
CA THR A 19 24.17 -35.44 -30.95
C THR A 19 24.93 -36.63 -30.35
N ALA A 20 26.13 -36.39 -29.80
CA ALA A 20 26.94 -37.45 -29.21
C ALA A 20 26.26 -38.04 -27.96
N PRO A 21 26.20 -39.38 -27.84
CA PRO A 21 25.74 -40.06 -26.62
C PRO A 21 26.61 -39.68 -25.43
N SER A 22 25.99 -39.50 -24.27
CA SER A 22 26.69 -39.22 -23.02
C SER A 22 27.17 -40.49 -22.33
N THR A 23 28.37 -40.45 -21.77
CA THR A 23 28.93 -41.47 -20.90
C THR A 23 28.74 -41.12 -19.42
N ARG A 24 28.93 -42.09 -18.52
CA ARG A 24 28.95 -41.83 -17.07
C ARG A 24 29.97 -40.76 -16.68
N ARG A 25 31.11 -40.71 -17.37
CA ARG A 25 32.16 -39.71 -17.12
C ARG A 25 31.68 -38.29 -17.45
N ASP A 26 30.94 -38.13 -18.54
CA ASP A 26 30.41 -36.82 -18.95
C ASP A 26 29.42 -36.26 -17.93
N VAL A 27 28.60 -37.14 -17.31
CA VAL A 27 27.67 -36.74 -16.24
C VAL A 27 28.43 -36.27 -14.99
N VAL A 28 29.51 -36.98 -14.59
CA VAL A 28 30.35 -36.55 -13.46
C VAL A 28 31.02 -35.20 -13.77
N GLN A 29 31.52 -35.01 -14.99
CA GLN A 29 32.12 -33.75 -15.40
C GLN A 29 31.11 -32.59 -15.39
N LEU A 30 29.87 -32.84 -15.83
CA LEU A 30 28.79 -31.85 -15.77
C LEU A 30 28.49 -31.43 -14.32
N GLN A 31 28.46 -32.39 -13.39
CA GLN A 31 28.28 -32.10 -11.96
C GLN A 31 29.44 -31.26 -11.42
N GLU A 32 30.70 -31.68 -11.65
CA GLU A 32 31.87 -30.92 -11.19
C GLU A 32 31.90 -29.50 -11.76
N GLN A 33 31.50 -29.32 -13.03
CA GLN A 33 31.41 -28.00 -13.65
C GLN A 33 30.33 -27.14 -12.99
N LEU A 34 29.14 -27.70 -12.73
CA LEU A 34 28.07 -27.01 -12.04
C LEU A 34 28.52 -26.56 -10.65
N ASP A 35 29.12 -27.46 -9.88
CA ASP A 35 29.60 -27.19 -8.52
C ASP A 35 30.67 -26.08 -8.51
N ARG A 36 31.64 -26.15 -9.43
CA ARG A 36 32.64 -25.09 -9.62
C ARG A 36 32.00 -23.76 -9.97
N GLN A 37 31.03 -23.73 -10.89
CA GLN A 37 30.35 -22.50 -11.29
C GLN A 37 29.50 -21.91 -10.15
N LEU A 38 28.82 -22.74 -9.37
CA LEU A 38 28.06 -22.30 -8.20
C LEU A 38 28.99 -21.63 -7.17
N GLN A 39 30.15 -22.23 -6.90
CA GLN A 39 31.16 -21.67 -5.98
C GLN A 39 31.78 -20.39 -6.53
N GLN A 40 32.27 -20.40 -7.78
CA GLN A 40 32.93 -19.26 -8.41
C GLN A 40 32.01 -18.03 -8.49
N ARG A 41 30.73 -18.25 -8.78
CA ARG A 41 29.73 -17.17 -8.86
C ARG A 41 29.02 -16.91 -7.52
N GLN A 42 29.49 -17.52 -6.43
CA GLN A 42 28.98 -17.33 -5.07
C GLN A 42 27.46 -17.47 -4.98
N ALA A 43 26.91 -18.51 -5.61
CA ALA A 43 25.50 -18.79 -5.58
C ALA A 43 25.05 -19.11 -4.14
N ARG A 44 23.92 -18.54 -3.71
CA ARG A 44 23.39 -18.78 -2.36
C ARG A 44 22.84 -20.21 -2.26
N GLU A 45 23.15 -20.87 -1.15
CA GLU A 45 22.65 -22.22 -0.83
C GLU A 45 21.18 -22.24 -0.42
N THR A 46 20.66 -21.14 0.13
CA THR A 46 19.28 -21.01 0.58
C THR A 46 18.61 -19.77 0.01
N GLY A 47 17.27 -19.80 -0.05
CA GLY A 47 16.47 -18.71 -0.61
C GLY A 47 16.57 -18.55 -2.13
N LEU A 48 16.00 -17.44 -2.63
CA LEU A 48 16.01 -17.10 -4.05
C LEU A 48 17.40 -16.64 -4.49
N CYS A 49 17.95 -17.29 -5.52
CA CYS A 49 19.25 -16.95 -6.08
C CYS A 49 19.19 -17.01 -7.61
N PRO A 50 19.34 -15.87 -8.33
CA PRO A 50 19.25 -15.84 -9.79
C PRO A 50 20.39 -16.60 -10.45
N VAL A 51 21.62 -16.50 -9.92
CA VAL A 51 22.79 -17.24 -10.40
C VAL A 51 22.54 -18.74 -10.32
N ARG A 52 22.06 -19.23 -9.17
CA ARG A 52 21.70 -20.64 -9.01
C ARG A 52 20.61 -21.05 -9.99
N ARG A 53 19.54 -20.26 -10.09
CA ARG A 53 18.44 -20.55 -11.03
C ARG A 53 18.93 -20.67 -12.47
N GLU A 54 19.79 -19.76 -12.91
CA GLU A 54 20.40 -19.78 -14.24
C GLU A 54 21.23 -21.06 -14.45
N LEU A 55 22.15 -21.37 -13.54
CA LEU A 55 23.05 -22.52 -13.64
C LEU A 55 22.30 -23.86 -13.64
N TYR A 56 21.28 -24.00 -12.78
CA TYR A 56 20.43 -25.19 -12.78
C TYR A 56 19.58 -25.30 -14.05
N THR A 57 19.13 -24.18 -14.63
CA THR A 57 18.40 -24.20 -15.90
C THR A 57 19.30 -24.71 -17.03
N GLN A 58 20.53 -24.21 -17.11
CA GLN A 58 21.51 -24.67 -18.10
C GLN A 58 21.86 -26.15 -17.91
N CYS A 59 22.10 -26.58 -16.66
CA CYS A 59 22.35 -27.99 -16.36
C CYS A 59 21.16 -28.89 -16.75
N PHE A 60 19.93 -28.47 -16.45
CA PHE A 60 18.74 -29.23 -16.79
C PHE A 60 18.52 -29.33 -18.31
N ASP A 61 18.82 -28.26 -19.06
CA ASP A 61 18.79 -28.29 -20.53
C ASP A 61 19.79 -29.30 -21.11
N GLU A 62 20.99 -29.40 -20.51
CA GLU A 62 21.98 -30.41 -20.89
C GLU A 62 21.53 -31.83 -20.52
N LEU A 63 20.89 -32.03 -19.36
CA LEU A 63 20.30 -33.32 -19.00
C LEU A 63 19.16 -33.73 -19.96
N ILE A 64 18.34 -32.77 -20.39
CA ILE A 64 17.31 -32.98 -21.42
C ILE A 64 17.98 -33.38 -22.73
N ARG A 65 19.08 -32.72 -23.13
CA ARG A 65 19.84 -33.07 -24.33
C ARG A 65 20.33 -34.52 -24.27
N GLN A 66 21.04 -34.87 -23.21
CA GLN A 66 21.58 -36.22 -23.01
C GLN A 66 20.48 -37.29 -23.01
N SER A 67 19.36 -37.00 -22.34
CA SER A 67 18.19 -37.89 -22.30
C SER A 67 17.55 -38.03 -23.68
N ALA A 68 17.43 -36.95 -24.45
CA ALA A 68 16.86 -36.94 -25.80
C ALA A 68 17.73 -37.71 -26.80
N VAL A 69 19.07 -37.61 -26.70
CA VAL A 69 20.00 -38.41 -27.52
C VAL A 69 19.85 -39.90 -27.22
N SER A 70 19.60 -40.27 -25.95
CA SER A 70 19.35 -41.67 -25.57
C SER A 70 17.95 -42.16 -25.95
N CYS A 71 16.91 -41.34 -25.77
CA CYS A 71 15.51 -41.63 -26.08
C CYS A 71 14.74 -40.30 -26.24
N ALA A 72 14.31 -40.02 -27.47
CA ALA A 72 13.73 -38.74 -27.83
C ALA A 72 12.43 -38.45 -27.06
N GLU A 73 11.61 -39.47 -26.82
CA GLU A 73 10.32 -39.39 -26.14
C GLU A 73 10.50 -38.96 -24.68
N ARG A 74 11.52 -39.50 -24.00
CA ARG A 74 11.87 -39.11 -22.64
C ARG A 74 12.42 -37.68 -22.59
N GLY A 75 13.25 -37.31 -23.56
CA GLY A 75 13.71 -35.92 -23.71
C GLY A 75 12.55 -34.95 -23.90
N LEU A 76 11.57 -35.30 -24.74
CA LEU A 76 10.36 -34.51 -24.97
C LEU A 76 9.49 -34.39 -23.71
N LEU A 77 9.36 -35.47 -22.93
CA LEU A 77 8.64 -35.43 -21.65
C LEU A 77 9.30 -34.47 -20.65
N LEU A 78 10.62 -34.57 -20.48
CA LEU A 78 11.36 -33.66 -19.58
C LEU A 78 11.27 -32.20 -20.03
N LEU A 79 11.28 -31.95 -21.34
CA LEU A 79 11.06 -30.62 -21.90
C LEU A 79 9.70 -30.05 -21.49
N ARG A 80 8.62 -30.83 -21.60
CA ARG A 80 7.27 -30.40 -21.20
C ARG A 80 7.19 -30.12 -19.70
N VAL A 81 7.77 -30.99 -18.87
CA VAL A 81 7.83 -30.78 -17.40
C VAL A 81 8.58 -29.49 -17.07
N ARG A 82 9.70 -29.22 -17.74
CA ARG A 82 10.44 -27.96 -17.57
C ARG A 82 9.57 -26.75 -17.88
N ASP A 83 8.88 -26.78 -19.03
CA ASP A 83 8.09 -25.65 -19.51
C ASP A 83 6.87 -25.41 -18.60
N GLU A 84 6.23 -26.46 -18.10
CA GLU A 84 5.16 -26.39 -17.10
C GLU A 84 5.65 -25.78 -15.76
N LEU A 85 6.83 -26.20 -15.28
CA LEU A 85 7.44 -25.62 -14.08
C LEU A 85 7.80 -24.14 -14.27
N GLN A 86 8.27 -23.75 -15.46
CA GLN A 86 8.56 -22.35 -15.79
C GLN A 86 7.27 -21.51 -15.82
N LEU A 87 6.21 -22.00 -16.44
CA LEU A 87 4.91 -21.34 -16.45
C LEU A 87 4.37 -21.17 -15.02
N THR A 88 4.43 -22.23 -14.22
CA THR A 88 4.00 -22.22 -12.83
C THR A 88 4.80 -21.19 -12.02
N LEU A 89 6.12 -21.15 -12.16
CA LEU A 89 6.95 -20.17 -11.46
C LEU A 89 6.62 -18.73 -11.88
N ALA A 90 6.41 -18.48 -13.17
CA ALA A 90 6.03 -17.16 -13.68
C ALA A 90 4.68 -16.70 -13.12
N ALA A 91 3.69 -17.61 -13.02
CA ALA A 91 2.41 -17.31 -12.40
C ALA A 91 2.57 -16.93 -10.91
N HIS A 92 3.39 -17.67 -10.16
CA HIS A 92 3.67 -17.34 -8.75
C HIS A 92 4.38 -15.99 -8.61
N GLN A 93 5.33 -15.67 -9.50
CA GLN A 93 6.00 -14.37 -9.53
C GLN A 93 5.00 -13.23 -9.76
N ALA A 94 4.12 -13.36 -10.77
CA ALA A 94 3.10 -12.36 -11.06
C ALA A 94 2.12 -12.16 -9.90
N LEU A 95 1.70 -13.24 -9.23
CA LEU A 95 0.86 -13.17 -8.03
C LEU A 95 1.57 -12.47 -6.87
N TYR A 96 2.86 -12.78 -6.66
CA TYR A 96 3.66 -12.14 -5.63
C TYR A 96 3.81 -10.64 -5.89
N GLU A 97 4.21 -10.24 -7.10
CA GLU A 97 4.33 -8.83 -7.50
C GLU A 97 3.01 -8.07 -7.33
N SER A 98 1.89 -8.68 -7.73
CA SER A 98 0.55 -8.12 -7.54
C SER A 98 0.21 -7.93 -6.07
N SER A 99 0.51 -8.91 -5.22
CA SER A 99 0.23 -8.84 -3.78
C SER A 99 1.07 -7.78 -3.06
N VAL A 100 2.35 -7.65 -3.41
CA VAL A 100 3.22 -6.58 -2.91
C VAL A 100 2.69 -5.22 -3.35
N ALA A 101 2.35 -5.06 -4.63
CA ALA A 101 1.80 -3.81 -5.15
C ALA A 101 0.46 -3.43 -4.47
N PHE A 102 -0.40 -4.40 -4.20
CA PHE A 102 -1.62 -4.19 -3.42
C PHE A 102 -1.31 -3.70 -2.00
N GLY A 103 -0.36 -4.33 -1.31
CA GLY A 103 0.06 -3.93 0.04
C GLY A 103 0.55 -2.49 0.09
N VAL A 104 1.41 -2.10 -0.85
CA VAL A 104 1.93 -0.72 -0.96
C VAL A 104 0.80 0.28 -1.20
N ARG A 105 -0.11 0.01 -2.16
CA ARG A 105 -1.25 0.89 -2.43
C ARG A 105 -2.17 1.04 -1.23
N LYS A 106 -2.43 -0.05 -0.51
CA LYS A 106 -3.28 -0.03 0.68
C LYS A 106 -2.66 0.80 1.80
N ALA A 107 -1.35 0.65 2.04
CA ALA A 107 -0.63 1.44 3.03
C ALA A 107 -0.64 2.94 2.67
N LEU A 108 -0.35 3.28 1.41
CA LEU A 108 -0.39 4.66 0.94
C LEU A 108 -1.78 5.29 1.12
N ARG A 109 -2.84 4.55 0.76
CA ARG A 109 -4.21 5.01 0.93
C ARG A 109 -4.57 5.27 2.39
N ALA A 110 -4.15 4.37 3.29
CA ALA A 110 -4.38 4.56 4.73
C ALA A 110 -3.71 5.85 5.26
N GLU A 111 -2.49 6.16 4.81
CA GLU A 111 -1.81 7.41 5.18
C GLU A 111 -2.51 8.65 4.61
N GLN A 112 -2.98 8.58 3.36
CA GLN A 112 -3.74 9.67 2.74
C GLN A 112 -5.07 9.93 3.45
N ASP A 113 -5.83 8.87 3.72
CA ASP A 113 -7.11 8.95 4.42
C ASP A 113 -6.91 9.48 5.84
N LYS A 114 -5.85 9.07 6.54
CA LYS A 114 -5.48 9.60 7.85
C LYS A 114 -5.17 11.09 7.80
N ALA A 115 -4.34 11.55 6.88
CA ALA A 115 -4.02 12.97 6.74
C ALA A 115 -5.27 13.82 6.40
N ALA A 116 -6.18 13.29 5.58
CA ALA A 116 -7.45 13.94 5.29
C ALA A 116 -8.36 14.04 6.53
N LEU A 117 -8.36 13.02 7.40
CA LEU A 117 -9.10 13.08 8.66
C LEU A 117 -8.46 14.05 9.65
N GLU A 118 -7.13 14.09 9.75
CA GLU A 118 -6.41 15.03 10.64
C GLU A 118 -6.68 16.49 10.26
N THR A 119 -6.65 16.80 8.96
CA THR A 119 -7.02 18.14 8.47
C THR A 119 -8.47 18.48 8.79
N ARG A 120 -9.41 17.53 8.59
CA ARG A 120 -10.82 17.74 8.92
C ARG A 120 -11.06 17.94 10.43
N ILE A 121 -10.31 17.22 11.28
CA ILE A 121 -10.37 17.40 12.73
C ILE A 121 -9.94 18.81 13.10
N ALA A 122 -8.81 19.29 12.55
CA ALA A 122 -8.32 20.63 12.83
C ALA A 122 -9.33 21.73 12.43
N GLU A 123 -9.94 21.61 11.24
CA GLU A 123 -11.01 22.51 10.79
C GLU A 123 -12.20 22.54 11.75
N LEU A 124 -12.67 21.35 12.17
CA LEU A 124 -13.82 21.23 13.08
C LEU A 124 -13.50 21.74 14.49
N GLU A 125 -12.26 21.60 14.96
CA GLU A 125 -11.81 22.14 16.24
C GLU A 125 -11.79 23.68 16.23
N GLU A 126 -11.34 24.30 15.13
CA GLU A 126 -11.41 25.75 14.95
C GLU A 126 -12.86 26.24 14.87
N GLU A 127 -13.71 25.58 14.07
CA GLU A 127 -15.12 25.93 13.94
C GLU A 127 -15.86 25.82 15.27
N LYS A 128 -15.61 24.75 16.04
CA LYS A 128 -16.17 24.57 17.37
C LYS A 128 -15.77 25.71 18.30
N LYS A 129 -14.49 26.09 18.32
CA LYS A 129 -14.00 27.17 19.18
C LYS A 129 -14.64 28.51 18.82
N GLU A 130 -14.81 28.79 17.54
CA GLU A 130 -15.47 30.01 17.07
C GLU A 130 -16.96 30.03 17.43
N LEU A 131 -17.67 28.91 17.28
CA LEU A 131 -19.06 28.78 17.70
C LEU A 131 -19.22 28.92 19.22
N GLU A 132 -18.32 28.35 20.01
CA GLU A 132 -18.30 28.52 21.47
C GLU A 132 -18.11 29.99 21.87
N ARG A 133 -17.23 30.72 21.17
CA ARG A 133 -17.05 32.17 21.36
C ARG A 133 -18.35 32.93 21.04
N GLN A 134 -18.96 32.68 19.88
CA GLN A 134 -20.22 33.31 19.49
C GLN A 134 -21.34 33.05 20.49
N VAL A 135 -21.48 31.81 20.96
CA VAL A 135 -22.46 31.45 21.99
C VAL A 135 -22.21 32.21 23.29
N SER A 136 -20.95 32.36 23.71
CA SER A 136 -20.62 33.11 24.92
C SER A 136 -20.95 34.61 24.79
N GLU A 137 -20.71 35.19 23.62
CA GLU A 137 -21.00 36.60 23.34
C GLU A 137 -22.50 36.88 23.31
N GLU A 138 -23.27 36.04 22.62
CA GLU A 138 -24.73 36.19 22.57
C GLU A 138 -25.37 35.96 23.95
N LYS A 139 -24.87 35.01 24.75
CA LYS A 139 -25.31 34.83 26.13
C LYS A 139 -25.06 36.09 26.98
N ALA A 140 -23.88 36.68 26.89
CA ALA A 140 -23.55 37.91 27.62
C ALA A 140 -24.44 39.09 27.19
N LYS A 141 -24.75 39.20 25.89
CA LYS A 141 -25.69 40.22 25.38
C LYS A 141 -27.10 40.01 25.93
N CYS A 142 -27.62 38.78 25.91
CA CYS A 142 -28.94 38.46 26.46
C CYS A 142 -29.01 38.80 27.96
N GLU A 143 -28.01 38.40 28.75
CA GLU A 143 -27.95 38.71 30.18
C GLU A 143 -27.91 40.23 30.46
N ALA A 144 -27.20 40.99 29.63
CA ALA A 144 -27.15 42.45 29.75
C ALA A 144 -28.50 43.09 29.44
N ILE A 145 -29.18 42.63 28.39
CA ILE A 145 -30.52 43.11 28.01
C ILE A 145 -31.55 42.75 29.10
N GLU A 146 -31.52 41.51 29.61
CA GLU A 146 -32.41 41.08 30.69
C GLU A 146 -32.24 41.97 31.93
N LYS A 147 -31.00 42.25 32.35
CA LYS A 147 -30.73 43.15 33.48
C LYS A 147 -31.27 44.56 33.22
N GLN A 148 -30.99 45.14 32.05
CA GLN A 148 -31.49 46.48 31.70
C GLN A 148 -33.03 46.54 31.71
N GLU A 149 -33.70 45.55 31.13
CA GLU A 149 -35.17 45.50 31.11
C GLU A 149 -35.77 45.28 32.49
N THR A 150 -35.13 44.47 33.35
CA THR A 150 -35.55 44.32 34.76
C THR A 150 -35.42 45.62 35.55
N GLU A 151 -34.28 46.31 35.45
CA GLU A 151 -34.07 47.61 36.09
C GLU A 151 -35.07 48.66 35.60
N ARG A 152 -35.34 48.69 34.28
CA ARG A 152 -36.31 49.58 33.68
C ARG A 152 -37.73 49.31 34.19
N ARG A 153 -38.15 48.04 34.25
CA ARG A 153 -39.44 47.65 34.83
C ARG A 153 -39.56 48.05 36.29
N GLU A 154 -38.53 47.83 37.11
CA GLU A 154 -38.53 48.24 38.52
C GLU A 154 -38.67 49.77 38.68
N ILE A 155 -38.02 50.55 37.82
CA ILE A 155 -38.13 52.02 37.83
C ILE A 155 -39.55 52.45 37.43
N GLU A 156 -40.11 51.85 36.38
CA GLU A 156 -41.47 52.14 35.92
C GLU A 156 -42.52 51.75 36.97
N GLU A 157 -42.38 50.59 37.63
CA GLU A 157 -43.26 50.17 38.73
C GLU A 157 -43.18 51.11 39.94
N LYS A 158 -41.98 51.57 40.32
CA LYS A 158 -41.81 52.55 41.41
C LYS A 158 -42.53 53.86 41.09
N LYS A 159 -42.32 54.41 39.89
CA LYS A 159 -42.99 55.64 39.42
C LYS A 159 -44.51 55.47 39.42
N HIS A 160 -45.01 54.36 38.87
CA HIS A 160 -46.44 54.08 38.83
C HIS A 160 -47.05 53.96 40.24
N ASN A 161 -46.37 53.26 41.16
CA ASN A 161 -46.81 53.14 42.54
C ASN A 161 -46.84 54.50 43.27
N GLU A 162 -45.85 55.36 43.04
CA GLU A 162 -45.80 56.72 43.57
C GLU A 162 -46.97 57.57 43.04
N GLU A 163 -47.26 57.52 41.74
CA GLU A 163 -48.41 58.20 41.13
C GLU A 163 -49.73 57.71 41.70
N VAL A 164 -49.93 56.39 41.82
CA VAL A 164 -51.14 55.80 42.42
C VAL A 164 -51.31 56.23 43.88
N LEU A 165 -50.22 56.25 44.67
CA LEU A 165 -50.25 56.71 46.06
C LEU A 165 -50.59 58.20 46.16
N PHE A 166 -49.99 59.03 45.30
CA PHE A 166 -50.30 60.45 45.21
C PHE A 166 -51.78 60.67 44.89
N LEU A 167 -52.28 60.05 43.82
CA LEU A 167 -53.69 60.15 43.41
C LEU A 167 -54.64 59.68 44.51
N LYS A 168 -54.33 58.59 45.23
CA LYS A 168 -55.12 58.11 46.37
C LYS A 168 -55.19 59.14 47.51
N ARG A 169 -54.06 59.78 47.85
CA ARG A 169 -54.04 60.85 48.88
C ARG A 169 -54.86 62.06 48.43
N THR A 170 -54.72 62.49 47.18
CA THR A 170 -55.49 63.62 46.63
C THR A 170 -56.99 63.32 46.63
N ASN A 171 -57.40 62.10 46.28
CA ASN A 171 -58.81 61.68 46.31
C ASN A 171 -59.39 61.66 47.74
N GLN A 172 -58.58 61.29 48.74
CA GLN A 172 -59.00 61.33 50.15
C GLN A 172 -59.16 62.76 50.70
N GLN A 173 -58.41 63.73 50.18
CA GLN A 173 -58.52 65.14 50.58
C GLN A 173 -59.67 65.90 49.90
N LEU A 174 -60.23 65.34 48.82
CA LEU A 174 -61.34 65.91 48.04
C LEU A 174 -62.72 65.34 48.42
N LYS A 175 -62.78 64.50 49.47
CA LYS A 175 -64.02 64.03 50.12
C LYS A 175 -64.18 64.72 51.47
#